data_AF-A0A8B6E1R3-F1
#
_entry.id   AF-A0A8B6E1R3-F1
#
_cell.length_a   1.000
_cell.length_b   1.000
_cell.length_c   1.000
_cell.angle_alpha   90.00
_cell.angle_beta   90.00
_cell.angle_gamma   90.00
#
_symmetry.space_group_name_H-M   'P 1'
#
loop_
_entity.id
_entity.type
_entity.pdbx_description
1 polymer ?
#
loop_
_entity_poly.entity_id
_entity_poly.type
_entity_poly.pdbx_seq_one_letter_code
_entity_poly.pdbx_strand_id
1 'polypeptide(L)'
;MFLVGIAVIHVLGKNEEKTCSADNKDTCDPCGITGKWMNELGSVVEITCKLDSPDQSSTGEIIGKYNSAVGAATDYYPLSGRFTIPDQDSTSCIVGFVVAWNNKAYGNADSSTSFTGTYYKDTDKIYTFWILTSYKKYNDMWENSNIGKDVFTRIHSK
;
A
#
# COMPACT_ATOMS: atom_id res chain seq x y z
N MET A 1 -37.57 -36.05 35.37
CA MET A 1 -36.62 -34.95 35.65
C MET A 1 -35.42 -35.17 34.73
N PHE A 2 -35.57 -34.84 33.45
CA PHE A 2 -35.38 -33.54 32.78
C PHE A 2 -33.97 -33.39 32.19
N LEU A 3 -33.98 -33.31 30.86
CA LEU A 3 -33.10 -32.61 29.92
C LEU A 3 -31.65 -33.10 29.69
N VAL A 4 -31.52 -33.74 28.52
CA VAL A 4 -30.40 -33.68 27.59
C VAL A 4 -29.91 -32.24 27.43
N GLY A 5 -28.62 -32.00 27.68
CA GLY A 5 -27.97 -30.72 27.41
C GLY A 5 -27.85 -30.49 25.90
N ILE A 6 -28.63 -29.53 25.38
CA ILE A 6 -28.44 -28.96 24.04
C ILE A 6 -27.31 -27.94 24.13
N ALA A 7 -26.23 -28.19 23.39
CA ALA A 7 -25.20 -27.19 23.14
C ALA A 7 -25.81 -26.06 22.29
N VAL A 8 -25.87 -24.85 22.85
CA VAL A 8 -26.21 -23.64 22.10
C VAL A 8 -24.98 -23.27 21.28
N ILE A 9 -24.98 -23.67 20.00
CA ILE A 9 -24.08 -23.11 19.00
C ILE A 9 -24.58 -21.70 18.72
N HIS A 10 -23.87 -20.69 19.21
CA HIS A 10 -24.02 -19.33 18.73
C HIS A 10 -23.61 -19.32 17.25
N VAL A 11 -24.59 -19.29 16.36
CA VAL A 11 -24.35 -19.01 14.94
C VAL A 11 -24.07 -17.51 14.85
N LEU A 12 -22.79 -17.14 14.93
CA LEU A 12 -22.36 -15.84 14.45
C LEU A 12 -22.68 -15.79 12.95
N GLY A 13 -23.45 -14.78 12.55
CA GLY A 13 -23.85 -14.56 11.17
C GLY A 13 -22.64 -14.64 10.26
N LYS A 14 -22.77 -15.42 9.19
CA LYS A 14 -21.84 -15.38 8.06
C LYS A 14 -21.82 -13.95 7.54
N ASN A 15 -20.81 -13.17 7.91
CA ASN A 15 -20.36 -12.10 7.05
C ASN A 15 -19.96 -12.78 5.74
N GLU A 16 -20.52 -12.33 4.63
CA GLU A 16 -20.08 -12.74 3.30
C GLU A 16 -18.61 -12.35 3.16
N GLU A 17 -17.71 -13.30 3.45
CA GLU A 17 -16.31 -13.20 3.08
C GLU A 17 -16.29 -13.00 1.57
N LYS A 18 -15.90 -11.81 1.13
CA LYS A 18 -15.50 -11.57 -0.25
C LYS A 18 -14.22 -12.37 -0.48
N THR A 19 -14.41 -13.65 -0.79
CA THR A 19 -13.35 -14.53 -1.25
C THR A 19 -12.96 -14.10 -2.66
N CYS A 20 -11.66 -13.95 -2.89
CA CYS A 20 -11.15 -13.81 -4.23
C CYS A 20 -11.52 -15.08 -5.00
N SER A 21 -12.15 -14.95 -6.17
CA SER A 21 -12.47 -16.12 -6.99
C SER A 21 -11.18 -16.91 -7.26
N ALA A 22 -11.18 -18.19 -6.88
CA ALA A 22 -10.06 -19.11 -7.05
C ALA A 22 -9.69 -19.37 -8.52
N ASP A 23 -10.54 -18.91 -9.46
CA ASP A 23 -10.42 -19.18 -10.89
C ASP A 23 -9.55 -18.14 -11.62
N ASN A 24 -9.14 -17.04 -10.96
CA ASN A 24 -8.31 -16.02 -11.58
C ASN A 24 -7.30 -15.40 -10.59
N LYS A 25 -6.20 -16.12 -10.36
CA LYS A 25 -5.11 -15.80 -9.41
C LYS A 25 -4.42 -14.43 -9.65
N ASP A 26 -4.74 -13.76 -10.74
CA ASP A 26 -4.09 -12.51 -11.19
C ASP A 26 -4.87 -11.22 -10.87
N THR A 27 -6.04 -11.27 -10.22
CA THR A 27 -6.92 -10.07 -10.14
C THR A 27 -7.58 -9.78 -8.78
N CYS A 28 -7.08 -10.34 -7.66
CA CYS A 28 -7.64 -9.93 -6.37
C CYS A 28 -7.06 -8.61 -5.87
N ASP A 29 -7.83 -7.54 -6.04
CA ASP A 29 -7.54 -6.20 -5.51
C ASP A 29 -8.68 -5.76 -4.58
N PRO A 30 -8.83 -6.39 -3.39
CA PRO A 30 -9.90 -6.04 -2.46
C PRO A 30 -9.74 -4.61 -1.94
N CYS A 31 -8.51 -4.09 -1.96
CA CYS A 31 -8.22 -2.71 -1.60
C CYS A 31 -8.56 -1.71 -2.72
N GLY A 32 -8.59 -2.15 -3.99
CA GLY A 32 -8.88 -1.29 -5.13
C GLY A 32 -7.74 -0.35 -5.51
N ILE A 33 -6.52 -0.57 -5.02
CA ILE A 33 -5.38 0.34 -5.22
C ILE A 33 -4.43 -0.10 -6.33
N THR A 34 -4.63 -1.28 -6.92
CA THR A 34 -3.84 -1.73 -8.08
C THR A 34 -4.06 -0.76 -9.24
N GLY A 35 -2.96 -0.34 -9.87
CA GLY A 35 -2.98 0.62 -10.97
C GLY A 35 -1.92 1.70 -10.86
N LYS A 36 -2.07 2.74 -11.67
CA LYS A 36 -1.15 3.87 -11.72
C LYS A 36 -1.73 5.09 -11.03
N TRP A 37 -0.88 5.78 -10.30
CA TRP A 37 -1.24 6.96 -9.52
C TRP A 37 -0.20 8.06 -9.69
N MET A 38 -0.64 9.32 -9.58
CA MET A 38 0.21 10.50 -9.68
C MET A 38 0.01 11.39 -8.47
N ASN A 39 1.10 11.85 -7.86
CA ASN A 39 1.04 12.85 -6.78
C ASN A 39 1.00 14.29 -7.32
N GLU A 40 0.88 15.27 -6.44
CA GLU A 40 0.85 16.70 -6.75
C GLU A 40 2.15 17.25 -7.37
N LEU A 41 3.26 16.51 -7.24
CA LEU A 41 4.56 16.87 -7.81
C LEU A 41 4.75 16.31 -9.23
N GLY A 42 3.81 15.48 -9.70
CA GLY A 42 3.90 14.79 -10.99
C GLY A 42 4.65 13.45 -10.93
N SER A 43 5.07 12.99 -9.75
CA SER A 43 5.65 11.65 -9.57
C SER A 43 4.60 10.58 -9.79
N VAL A 44 4.99 9.47 -10.41
CA VAL A 44 4.09 8.37 -10.77
C VAL A 44 4.46 7.11 -10.00
N VAL A 45 3.47 6.48 -9.37
CA VAL A 45 3.60 5.18 -8.74
C VAL A 45 2.70 4.15 -9.44
N GLU A 46 3.27 2.98 -9.74
CA GLU A 46 2.54 1.84 -10.28
C GLU A 46 2.48 0.75 -9.22
N ILE A 47 1.28 0.41 -8.77
CA ILE A 47 1.01 -0.50 -7.65
C ILE A 47 0.36 -1.78 -8.17
N THR A 48 0.80 -2.92 -7.63
CA THR A 48 0.12 -4.21 -7.71
C THR A 48 -0.03 -4.76 -6.30
N CYS A 49 -1.25 -5.18 -5.96
CA CYS A 49 -1.54 -5.84 -4.70
C CYS A 49 -1.49 -7.35 -4.83
N LYS A 50 -1.02 -8.03 -3.78
CA LYS A 50 -1.09 -9.49 -3.63
C LYS A 50 -1.58 -9.81 -2.23
N LEU A 51 -2.53 -10.73 -2.10
CA LEU A 51 -2.99 -11.15 -0.78
C LEU A 51 -2.02 -12.10 -0.11
N ASP A 52 -2.02 -12.08 1.22
CA ASP A 52 -1.25 -13.02 2.04
C ASP A 52 -1.75 -14.45 1.89
N SER A 53 -3.07 -14.60 1.75
CA SER A 53 -3.74 -15.89 1.59
C SER A 53 -5.02 -15.71 0.76
N PRO A 54 -5.43 -16.70 -0.05
CA PRO A 54 -6.72 -16.67 -0.76
C PRO A 54 -7.93 -16.46 0.17
N ASP A 55 -7.81 -16.93 1.41
CA ASP A 55 -8.88 -16.85 2.42
C ASP A 55 -8.80 -15.59 3.29
N GLN A 56 -7.76 -14.74 3.11
CA GLN A 56 -7.60 -13.49 3.85
C GLN A 56 -7.58 -12.31 2.88
N SER A 57 -8.73 -11.67 2.69
CA SER A 57 -8.89 -10.54 1.78
C SER A 57 -8.62 -9.17 2.43
N SER A 58 -8.29 -9.13 3.73
CA SER A 58 -8.07 -7.88 4.47
C SER A 58 -6.61 -7.45 4.55
N THR A 59 -5.63 -8.30 4.25
CA THR A 59 -4.19 -7.95 4.29
C THR A 59 -3.43 -8.46 3.08
N GLY A 60 -2.36 -7.75 2.72
CA GLY A 60 -1.51 -8.20 1.64
C GLY A 60 -0.26 -7.34 1.40
N GLU A 61 0.47 -7.73 0.37
CA GLU A 61 1.65 -7.06 -0.16
C GLU A 61 1.28 -5.97 -1.17
N ILE A 62 2.05 -4.89 -1.15
CA ILE A 62 2.15 -3.91 -2.22
C ILE A 62 3.51 -4.15 -2.89
N ILE A 63 3.51 -4.37 -4.19
CA ILE A 63 4.71 -4.39 -5.01
C ILE A 63 4.54 -3.43 -6.18
N GLY A 64 5.63 -2.92 -6.73
CA GLY A 64 5.53 -2.06 -7.89
C GLY A 64 6.78 -1.27 -8.19
N LYS A 65 6.56 -0.08 -8.73
CA LYS A 65 7.65 0.85 -9.06
C LYS A 65 7.21 2.31 -8.96
N TYR A 66 8.15 3.17 -8.62
CA TYR A 66 7.97 4.60 -8.40
C TYR A 66 8.90 5.39 -9.32
N ASN A 67 8.37 6.38 -10.03
CA ASN A 67 9.14 7.33 -10.82
C ASN A 67 8.94 8.73 -10.23
N SER A 68 9.99 9.30 -9.66
CA SER A 68 9.93 10.63 -9.05
C SER A 68 10.09 11.71 -10.12
N ALA A 69 9.24 12.73 -10.07
CA ALA A 69 9.38 13.92 -10.91
C ALA A 69 10.39 14.95 -10.36
N VAL A 70 10.85 14.76 -9.12
CA VAL A 70 11.76 15.68 -8.42
C VAL A 70 12.90 14.93 -7.74
N GLY A 71 13.96 15.68 -7.42
CA GLY A 71 15.13 15.18 -6.69
C GLY A 71 16.12 14.44 -7.58
N ALA A 72 17.03 13.73 -6.93
CA ALA A 72 18.09 12.93 -7.52
C ALA A 72 17.55 11.56 -7.98
N ALA A 73 16.65 11.55 -8.95
CA ALA A 73 15.97 10.36 -9.43
C ALA A 73 15.85 10.36 -10.95
N THR A 74 16.19 9.24 -11.59
CA THR A 74 15.99 9.00 -13.02
C THR A 74 15.33 7.65 -13.21
N ASP A 75 14.25 7.61 -14.00
CA ASP A 75 13.50 6.38 -14.30
C ASP A 75 12.87 5.75 -13.05
N TYR A 76 12.30 4.55 -13.19
CA TYR A 76 11.59 3.84 -12.15
C TYR A 76 12.52 3.18 -11.11
N TYR A 77 12.08 3.21 -9.86
CA TYR A 77 12.67 2.52 -8.72
C TYR A 77 11.69 1.47 -8.19
N PRO A 78 12.14 0.26 -7.83
CA PRO A 78 11.28 -0.74 -7.21
C PRO A 78 10.70 -0.22 -5.89
N LEU A 79 9.45 -0.61 -5.60
CA LEU A 79 8.84 -0.41 -4.28
C LEU A 79 8.26 -1.72 -3.75
N SER A 80 8.25 -1.84 -2.42
CA SER A 80 7.59 -2.92 -1.71
C SER A 80 6.93 -2.41 -0.44
N GLY A 81 5.86 -3.07 -0.01
CA GLY A 81 5.03 -2.59 1.08
C GLY A 81 3.90 -3.54 1.44
N ARG A 82 2.95 -3.03 2.21
CA ARG A 82 1.83 -3.77 2.79
C ARG A 82 0.57 -2.91 2.78
N PHE A 83 -0.57 -3.57 2.72
CA PHE A 83 -1.87 -2.95 2.98
C PHE A 83 -2.67 -3.74 4.01
N THR A 84 -3.62 -3.05 4.65
CA THR A 84 -4.66 -3.67 5.47
C THR A 84 -5.99 -2.93 5.28
N ILE A 85 -7.10 -3.67 5.28
CA ILE A 85 -8.47 -3.17 5.17
C ILE A 85 -9.09 -3.24 6.57
N PRO A 86 -9.55 -2.10 7.15
CA PRO A 86 -10.20 -2.10 8.46
C PRO A 86 -11.50 -2.91 8.47
N ASP A 87 -11.72 -3.73 9.49
CA ASP A 87 -12.94 -4.55 9.64
C ASP A 87 -14.24 -3.72 9.66
N GLN A 88 -14.14 -2.49 10.18
CA GLN A 88 -15.28 -1.57 10.33
C GLN A 88 -15.53 -0.71 9.08
N ASP A 89 -14.59 -0.69 8.13
CA ASP A 89 -14.66 0.17 6.95
C ASP A 89 -13.98 -0.49 5.73
N SER A 90 -14.80 -1.18 4.94
CA SER A 90 -14.37 -1.77 3.66
C SER A 90 -14.18 -0.75 2.52
N THR A 91 -14.37 0.55 2.78
CA THR A 91 -14.19 1.63 1.79
C THR A 91 -12.82 2.29 1.88
N SER A 92 -12.01 1.92 2.87
CA SER A 92 -10.67 2.46 3.09
C SER A 92 -9.62 1.36 3.17
N CYS A 93 -8.38 1.68 2.81
CA CYS A 93 -7.24 0.82 3.11
C CYS A 93 -6.11 1.61 3.73
N ILE A 94 -5.52 1.07 4.78
CA ILE A 94 -4.24 1.56 5.30
C ILE A 94 -3.14 0.95 4.44
N VAL A 95 -2.23 1.80 3.96
CA VAL A 95 -1.14 1.41 3.06
C VAL A 95 0.19 1.91 3.60
N GLY A 96 1.24 1.16 3.33
CA GLY A 96 2.61 1.62 3.52
C GLY A 96 3.57 0.92 2.58
N PHE A 97 4.49 1.66 1.98
CA PHE A 97 5.50 1.11 1.08
C PHE A 97 6.80 1.90 1.16
N VAL A 98 7.88 1.27 0.74
CA VAL A 98 9.23 1.83 0.79
C VAL A 98 9.83 1.83 -0.60
N VAL A 99 10.55 2.90 -0.93
CA VAL A 99 11.39 3.02 -2.12
C VAL A 99 12.83 3.21 -1.66
N ALA A 100 13.73 2.34 -2.08
CA ALA A 100 15.17 2.59 -1.98
C ALA A 100 15.62 3.28 -3.28
N TRP A 101 16.28 4.42 -3.19
CA TRP A 101 16.64 5.24 -4.34
C TRP A 101 17.92 4.72 -5.00
N ASN A 102 17.87 3.48 -5.47
CA ASN A 102 18.94 2.83 -6.22
C ASN A 102 18.35 2.08 -7.42
N ASN A 103 18.75 2.47 -8.63
CA ASN A 103 18.38 1.76 -9.85
C ASN A 103 19.52 1.79 -10.87
N LYS A 104 19.35 1.08 -11.99
CA LYS A 104 20.37 0.98 -13.03
C LYS A 104 20.59 2.29 -13.81
N ALA A 105 19.55 3.12 -13.93
CA ALA A 105 19.58 4.32 -14.76
C ALA A 105 20.31 5.49 -14.08
N TYR A 106 20.12 5.66 -12.78
CA TYR A 106 20.72 6.71 -11.97
C TYR A 106 21.91 6.23 -11.14
N GLY A 107 21.87 4.97 -10.68
CA GLY A 107 22.74 4.48 -9.61
C GLY A 107 22.10 4.68 -8.23
N ASN A 108 22.94 4.65 -7.19
CA ASN A 108 22.51 4.75 -5.80
C ASN A 108 22.55 6.22 -5.32
N ALA A 109 21.40 6.74 -4.86
CA ALA A 109 21.27 8.07 -4.25
C ALA A 109 21.45 8.04 -2.71
N ASP A 110 21.91 6.91 -2.17
CA ASP A 110 22.19 6.68 -0.74
C ASP A 110 21.04 7.12 0.17
N SER A 111 19.80 6.80 -0.24
CA SER A 111 18.61 7.20 0.50
C SER A 111 17.44 6.23 0.28
N SER A 112 16.48 6.29 1.18
CA SER A 112 15.20 5.60 1.06
C SER A 112 14.04 6.47 1.55
N THR A 113 12.86 6.28 0.97
CA THR A 113 11.63 6.93 1.42
C THR A 113 10.61 5.89 1.82
N SER A 114 10.09 6.01 3.03
CA SER A 114 8.94 5.24 3.52
C SER A 114 7.69 6.10 3.43
N PHE A 115 6.66 5.60 2.76
CA PHE A 115 5.33 6.19 2.66
C PHE A 115 4.38 5.42 3.57
N THR A 116 3.49 6.13 4.26
CA THR A 116 2.41 5.53 5.06
C THR A 116 1.16 6.40 4.93
N GLY A 117 -0.01 5.77 4.85
CA GLY A 117 -1.22 6.52 4.59
C GLY A 117 -2.47 5.68 4.48
N THR A 118 -3.50 6.31 3.89
CA THR A 118 -4.81 5.70 3.71
C THR A 118 -5.35 6.02 2.33
N TYR A 119 -5.79 4.98 1.62
CA TYR A 119 -6.63 5.10 0.45
C TYR A 119 -8.09 5.23 0.88
N TYR A 120 -8.82 6.18 0.29
CA TYR A 120 -10.26 6.36 0.50
C TYR A 120 -11.01 6.24 -0.82
N LYS A 121 -11.85 5.22 -0.94
CA LYS A 121 -12.62 4.92 -2.16
C LYS A 121 -13.57 6.04 -2.57
N ASP A 122 -14.17 6.73 -1.60
CA ASP A 122 -15.10 7.85 -1.86
C ASP A 122 -14.45 9.00 -2.62
N THR A 123 -13.13 9.19 -2.45
CA THR A 123 -12.38 10.26 -3.11
C THR A 123 -11.46 9.77 -4.22
N ASP A 124 -11.32 8.45 -4.39
CA ASP A 124 -10.32 7.75 -5.22
C ASP A 124 -8.92 8.37 -5.08
N LYS A 125 -8.47 8.53 -3.82
CA LYS A 125 -7.18 9.15 -3.47
C LYS A 125 -6.44 8.36 -2.41
N ILE A 126 -5.11 8.37 -2.50
CA ILE A 126 -4.21 7.85 -1.46
C ILE A 126 -3.54 9.05 -0.79
N TYR A 127 -3.85 9.28 0.48
CA TYR A 127 -3.23 10.33 1.28
C TYR A 127 -2.09 9.71 2.07
N THR A 128 -0.87 10.22 1.90
CA THR A 128 0.30 9.70 2.60
C THR A 128 1.08 10.79 3.31
N PHE A 129 1.74 10.38 4.39
CA PHE A 129 2.95 11.03 4.88
C PHE A 129 4.15 10.20 4.44
N TRP A 130 5.31 10.85 4.33
CA TRP A 130 6.55 10.17 4.02
C TRP A 130 7.71 10.64 4.88
N ILE A 131 8.69 9.75 5.05
CA ILE A 131 9.99 10.04 5.65
C ILE A 131 11.05 9.64 4.64
N LEU A 132 11.81 10.61 4.13
CA LEU A 132 12.98 10.41 3.29
C LEU A 132 14.21 10.45 4.19
N THR A 133 14.92 9.34 4.29
CA THR A 133 16.18 9.25 5.03
C THR A 133 17.33 9.13 4.06
N SER A 134 18.26 10.08 4.11
CA SER A 134 19.51 10.05 3.35
C SER A 134 20.65 9.59 4.23
N TYR A 135 21.68 9.00 3.63
CA TYR A 135 22.91 8.72 4.33
C TYR A 135 23.56 10.02 4.80
N LYS A 136 23.92 10.04 6.07
CA LYS A 136 24.74 11.06 6.71
C LYS A 136 25.73 10.33 7.61
N LYS A 137 26.87 10.97 7.88
CA LYS A 137 27.80 10.48 8.91
C LYS A 137 27.11 10.54 10.28
N TYR A 138 27.57 9.73 11.23
CA TYR A 138 27.00 9.66 12.58
C TYR A 138 26.83 11.04 13.24
N ASN A 139 27.81 11.93 13.12
CA ASN A 139 27.75 13.27 13.72
C ASN A 139 26.66 14.18 13.10
N ASP A 140 26.25 13.87 11.87
CA ASP A 140 25.26 14.64 11.10
C ASP A 140 23.94 13.86 10.96
N MET A 141 23.79 12.72 11.64
CA MET A 141 22.59 11.87 11.49
C MET A 141 21.31 12.57 11.94
N TRP A 142 21.43 13.59 12.80
CA TRP A 142 20.29 14.32 13.35
C TRP A 142 19.49 15.07 12.28
N GLU A 143 20.09 15.39 11.12
CA GLU A 143 19.46 16.10 9.99
C GLU A 143 19.21 15.18 8.78
N ASN A 144 19.29 13.86 8.96
CA ASN A 144 19.29 12.93 7.84
C ASN A 144 17.90 12.60 7.27
N SER A 145 16.84 13.03 7.96
CA SER A 145 15.46 12.73 7.59
C SER A 145 14.66 13.99 7.26
N ASN A 146 13.99 13.95 6.11
CA ASN A 146 12.95 14.90 5.74
C ASN A 146 11.57 14.24 5.88
N ILE A 147 10.57 15.02 6.27
CA ILE A 147 9.19 14.57 6.39
C ILE A 147 8.32 15.41 5.45
N GLY A 148 7.37 14.77 4.80
CA GLY A 148 6.39 15.46 3.97
C GLY A 148 5.10 14.68 3.84
N LYS A 149 4.26 15.14 2.90
CA LYS A 149 2.99 14.52 2.53
C LYS A 149 2.90 14.50 1.02
N ASP A 150 2.25 13.46 0.50
CA ASP A 150 1.88 13.34 -0.91
C ASP A 150 0.41 12.92 -0.99
N VAL A 151 -0.32 13.43 -1.98
CA VAL A 151 -1.68 12.98 -2.29
C VAL A 151 -1.72 12.42 -3.70
N PHE A 152 -1.92 11.11 -3.80
CA PHE A 152 -1.95 10.43 -5.08
C PHE A 152 -3.38 10.36 -5.63
N THR A 153 -3.51 10.67 -6.91
CA THR A 153 -4.75 10.53 -7.71
C THR A 153 -4.55 9.50 -8.80
N ARG A 154 -5.61 8.76 -9.13
CA ARG A 154 -5.53 7.69 -10.15
C ARG A 154 -5.31 8.29 -11.54
N ILE A 155 -4.41 7.67 -12.30
CA ILE A 155 -4.25 7.97 -13.72
C ILE A 155 -5.25 7.12 -14.50
N HIS A 156 -6.29 7.75 -15.03
CA HIS A 156 -7.19 7.10 -15.98
C HIS A 156 -6.61 7.18 -17.39
N SER A 157 -6.52 6.05 -18.09
CA SER A 157 -6.28 6.02 -19.53
C SER A 157 -7.40 6.80 -20.23
N LYS A 158 -7.04 7.71 -21.14
CA LYS A 158 -8.01 8.29 -22.07
C LYS A 158 -8.36 7.29 -23.17
#